data_AF-J1GWP0-F1
#
_entry.id   AF-J1GWP0-F1
#
_cell.length_a   1.000
_cell.length_b   1.000
_cell.length_c   1.000
_cell.angle_alpha   90.00
_cell.angle_beta   90.00
_cell.angle_gamma   90.00
#
_symmetry.space_group_name_H-M   'P 1'
#
loop_
_entity.id
_entity.type
_entity.pdbx_description
1 polymer ?
#
loop_
_entity_poly.entity_id
_entity_poly.type
_entity_poly.pdbx_seq_one_letter_code
_entity_poly.pdbx_strand_id
1 'polypeptide(L)' 'MALSPQDRERIARGELPEADAEVERRRGLDALTDALARDGGALGPQDDGDAVANDARLLREVPPHWG' A
#
# COMPACT_ATOMS: atom_id res chain seq x y z
N MET A 1 -8.15 23.44 23.60
CA MET A 1 -7.25 22.28 23.61
C MET A 1 -5.87 22.78 23.99
N ALA A 2 -5.32 22.38 25.14
CA ALA A 2 -3.97 22.76 25.54
C ALA A 2 -2.98 21.69 25.07
N LEU A 3 -1.96 22.09 24.31
CA LEU A 3 -0.89 21.19 23.86
C LEU A 3 -0.12 20.63 25.06
N SER A 4 0.15 19.33 25.03
CA SER A 4 0.94 18.68 26.07
C SER A 4 2.36 19.27 26.12
N PRO A 5 3.08 19.17 27.25
CA PRO A 5 4.47 19.61 27.32
C PRO A 5 5.37 18.96 26.26
N GLN A 6 5.10 17.68 25.95
CA GLN A 6 5.83 16.90 24.96
C GLN A 6 5.58 17.39 23.52
N ASP A 7 4.36 17.82 23.22
CA ASP A 7 4.05 18.44 21.93
C ASP A 7 4.77 19.78 21.75
N ARG A 8 4.95 20.55 22.84
CA ARG A 8 5.72 21.80 22.77
C ARG A 8 7.18 21.55 22.43
N GLU A 9 7.78 20.50 22.99
CA GLU A 9 9.14 20.09 22.67
C GLU A 9 9.26 19.56 21.22
N ARG A 10 8.24 18.88 20.69
CA ARG A 10 8.18 18.51 19.26
C ARG A 10 8.13 19.74 18.37
N ILE A 11 7.20 20.65 18.64
CA ILE A 11 7.06 21.89 17.86
C ILE A 11 8.36 22.71 17.91
N ALA A 12 9.03 22.77 19.07
CA ALA A 12 10.32 23.44 19.22
C ALA A 12 11.43 22.80 18.35
N ARG A 13 11.31 21.50 18.05
CA ARG A 13 12.18 20.76 17.12
C ARG A 13 11.70 20.81 15.66
N GLY A 14 10.58 21.48 15.39
CA GLY A 14 9.95 21.54 14.06
C GLY A 14 9.12 20.29 13.71
N GLU A 15 8.86 19.41 14.66
CA GLU A 15 7.99 18.25 14.50
C GLU A 15 6.52 18.62 14.76
N LEU A 16 5.59 17.92 14.11
CA LEU A 16 4.16 18.06 14.35
C LEU A 16 3.79 17.56 15.76
N PRO A 17 2.79 18.17 16.42
CA PRO A 17 2.14 17.58 17.59
C PRO A 17 1.72 16.15 17.34
N GLU A 18 1.68 15.31 18.38
CA GLU A 18 1.31 13.90 18.24
C GLU A 18 -0.07 13.71 17.60
N ALA A 19 -1.03 14.56 17.96
CA ALA A 19 -2.37 14.53 17.42
C ALA A 19 -2.39 14.76 15.89
N ASP A 20 -1.59 15.70 15.40
CA ASP A 20 -1.52 16.01 13.97
C ASP A 20 -0.74 14.91 13.21
N ALA A 21 0.32 14.39 13.82
CA ALA A 21 1.07 13.25 13.27
C ALA A 21 0.18 12.00 13.13
N GLU A 22 -0.70 11.74 14.11
CA GLU A 22 -1.65 10.63 14.06
C GLU A 22 -2.73 10.84 12.98
N VAL A 23 -3.21 12.07 12.80
CA VAL A 23 -4.15 12.42 11.72
C VAL A 23 -3.51 12.16 10.35
N GLU A 24 -2.25 12.57 10.14
CA GLU A 24 -1.54 12.32 8.89
C GLU A 24 -1.25 10.82 8.67
N ARG A 25 -0.92 10.06 9.73
CA ARG A 25 -0.80 8.60 9.63
C ARG A 25 -2.10 7.95 9.17
N ARG A 26 -3.22 8.32 9.77
CA ARG A 26 -4.56 7.81 9.38
C ARG A 26 -4.91 8.20 7.96
N ARG A 27 -4.66 9.44 7.58
CA ARG A 27 -4.87 9.92 6.21
C ARG A 27 -4.05 9.13 5.18
N GLY A 28 -2.80 8.77 5.52
CA GLY A 28 -1.97 7.90 4.69
C GLY A 28 -2.55 6.50 4.54
N LEU A 29 -3.08 5.91 5.62
CA LEU A 29 -3.77 4.62 5.58
C LEU A 29 -5.06 4.69 4.74
N ASP A 30 -5.84 5.76 4.87
CA ASP A 30 -7.05 5.95 4.07
C ASP A 30 -6.71 6.12 2.59
N ALA A 31 -5.67 6.89 2.26
CA ALA A 31 -5.19 7.03 0.89
C ALA A 31 -4.67 5.70 0.30
N LEU A 32 -3.97 4.90 1.10
CA LEU A 32 -3.52 3.56 0.70
C LEU A 32 -4.71 2.61 0.52
N THR A 33 -5.69 2.66 1.42
CA THR A 33 -6.92 1.87 1.33
C THR A 33 -7.74 2.25 0.11
N ASP A 34 -7.84 3.55 -0.19
CA ASP A 34 -8.52 4.10 -1.37
C ASP A 34 -7.75 3.75 -2.66
N ALA A 35 -6.42 3.79 -2.63
CA ALA A 35 -5.59 3.29 -3.74
C ALA A 35 -5.80 1.79 -3.96
N LEU A 36 -5.80 0.97 -2.90
CA LEU A 36 -6.09 -0.47 -2.98
C LEU A 36 -7.54 -0.76 -3.38
N ALA A 37 -8.50 0.10 -3.03
CA ALA A 37 -9.89 -0.04 -3.47
C ALA A 37 -10.03 0.30 -4.96
N ARG A 38 -9.28 1.30 -5.45
CA ARG A 38 -9.17 1.59 -6.89
C ARG A 38 -8.42 0.49 -7.64
N ASP A 39 -7.37 -0.05 -7.04
CA ASP A 39 -6.60 -1.18 -7.58
C ASP A 39 -7.35 -2.51 -7.42
N GLY A 40 -8.32 -2.57 -6.50
CA GLY A 40 -9.36 -3.61 -6.39
C GLY A 40 -10.37 -3.61 -7.53
N GLY A 41 -10.22 -2.70 -8.50
CA GLY A 41 -10.78 -2.78 -9.85
C GLY A 41 -9.75 -3.04 -10.96
N ALA A 42 -8.44 -2.91 -10.68
CA ALA A 42 -7.36 -3.38 -11.55
C ALA A 42 -7.03 -4.86 -11.33
N LEU A 43 -7.47 -5.42 -10.20
CA LEU A 43 -7.77 -6.84 -9.99
C LEU A 43 -9.26 -7.15 -10.21
N GLY A 44 -9.99 -6.36 -11.02
CA GLY A 44 -11.11 -6.91 -11.79
C GLY A 44 -10.57 -8.12 -12.59
N PRO A 45 -11.41 -9.14 -12.93
CA PRO A 45 -10.97 -10.47 -13.35
C PRO A 45 -9.68 -10.33 -14.13
N GLN A 46 -8.54 -10.64 -13.48
CA GLN A 46 -7.24 -10.47 -14.11
C GLN A 46 -7.39 -11.20 -15.42
N ASP A 47 -7.35 -10.45 -16.52
CA ASP A 47 -7.72 -10.89 -17.85
C ASP A 47 -7.32 -12.36 -17.93
N ASP A 48 -8.30 -13.30 -17.91
CA ASP A 48 -7.96 -14.71 -17.69
C ASP A 48 -6.95 -15.15 -18.77
N GLY A 49 -6.95 -14.43 -19.90
CA GLY A 49 -5.95 -14.49 -20.96
C GLY A 49 -4.51 -14.14 -20.56
N ASP A 50 -4.24 -13.17 -19.69
CA ASP A 50 -2.89 -12.80 -19.24
C ASP A 50 -2.32 -13.83 -18.25
N ALA A 51 -3.14 -14.31 -17.31
CA ALA A 51 -2.76 -15.39 -16.40
C ALA A 51 -2.51 -16.70 -17.18
N VAL A 52 -3.39 -17.06 -18.12
CA VAL A 52 -3.23 -18.23 -18.99
C VAL A 52 -2.05 -18.07 -19.95
N ALA A 53 -1.78 -16.87 -20.48
CA ALA A 53 -0.62 -16.61 -21.32
C ALA A 53 0.70 -16.72 -20.55
N ASN A 54 0.73 -16.25 -19.30
CA ASN A 54 1.88 -16.39 -18.42
C ASN A 54 2.17 -17.86 -18.09
N ASP A 55 1.14 -18.61 -17.70
CA ASP A 55 1.27 -20.05 -17.43
C ASP A 55 1.71 -20.84 -18.68
N ALA A 56 1.17 -20.52 -19.85
CA ALA A 56 1.59 -21.15 -21.10
C ALA A 56 3.06 -20.87 -21.46
N ARG A 57 3.57 -19.67 -21.15
CA ARG A 57 4.99 -19.34 -21.32
C ARG A 57 5.86 -20.09 -20.32
N LEU A 58 5.48 -20.08 -19.04
CA LEU A 58 6.18 -20.81 -17.99
C LEU A 58 6.29 -22.30 -18.33
N LEU A 59 5.20 -22.94 -18.75
CA LEU A 59 5.19 -24.36 -19.12
C LEU A 59 6.06 -24.68 -20.35
N ARG A 60 6.27 -23.73 -21.27
CA ARG A 60 7.19 -23.89 -22.40
C ARG A 60 8.66 -23.77 -21.99
N GLU A 61 8.92 -23.05 -20.91
CA GLU A 61 10.26 -22.80 -20.38
C GLU A 61 10.70 -23.86 -19.35
N VAL A 62 9.77 -24.70 -18.85
CA VAL A 62 10.07 -25.80 -17.92
C VAL A 62 11.01 -26.83 -18.58
N PRO A 63 12.21 -27.04 -18.03
CA PRO A 63 13.12 -28.06 -18.49
C PRO A 63 12.58 -29.49 -18.28
N PRO A 64 12.89 -30.44 -19.17
CA PRO A 64 12.32 -31.79 -19.13
C PRO A 64 12.76 -32.65 -17.93
N HIS A 65 13.71 -32.19 -17.12
CA HIS A 65 14.21 -32.89 -15.93
C HIS A 65 13.58 -32.40 -14.61
N TRP A 66 12.58 -31.50 -14.69
CA TRP A 66 11.84 -30.98 -13.52
C TRP A 66 10.49 -31.69 -13.30
N GLY A 67 10.16 -32.70 -14.11
CA GLY A 67 8.94 -33.53 -14.01
C GLY A 67 9.19 -34.90 -13.40
#